data_AF-K3YSF2-F1
#
_entry.id   AF-K3YSF2-F1
#
_cell.length_a   1.000
_cell.length_b   1.000
_cell.length_c   1.000
_cell.angle_alpha   90.00
_cell.angle_beta   90.00
_cell.angle_gamma   90.00
#
_symmetry.space_group_name_H-M   'P 1'
#
loop_
_entity.id
_entity.type
_entity.pdbx_description
1 polymer ?
#
loop_
_entity_poly.entity_id
_entity_poly.type
_entity_poly.pdbx_seq_one_letter_code
_entity_poly.pdbx_strand_id
1 'polypeptide(L)'
;MNAWHIILVCDVDVVVASRKDLSTASANAVYYLDLQGFPHSHTHPAIHHACPDPSAACPDPSASAPQSIARVPPAMTPAAAAAAISGSSGHLVLPSPRLRQPLTLAPGTARPIAASPVARRGVAVAAVSTPAASPAAGKDAKQVPKDFLHINDFDKDTIMKILNRALEVKKAIKSGDTSFQPFKGKSMAMIFAKPSMRTRVSFETGFFLLGGHAIYLGPDDIQMGKREETRDVARVLSGYNDMIMARVFAHQDILDLAKYASVPVINGLTDYNHPCQIMADALTMIEHIGRIENTKVVYVGDGNNIVHSWLLLAAVLPFHFVCVCPEGFEPDAKTVEIARSAGISKIEITNDPREAVKGADVVYTDVWASMGQKEEADYRKQKFQGFTVDEAMMEIAGPQAYLMHCLPAERGVEVTDGAIEAPNSIVFPQAENRMHAQNAIMLHVMGA
;
A
#
# COMPACT_ATOMS: atom_id res chain seq x y z
N MET A 1 -24.33 33.63 -19.91
CA MET A 1 -23.50 33.29 -18.74
C MET A 1 -24.43 32.74 -17.69
N ASN A 2 -24.61 31.43 -17.62
CA ASN A 2 -25.55 30.78 -16.70
C ASN A 2 -24.73 29.91 -15.74
N ALA A 3 -24.65 30.32 -14.48
CA ALA A 3 -24.02 29.57 -13.42
C ALA A 3 -25.08 28.67 -12.76
N TRP A 4 -24.83 27.37 -12.76
CA TRP A 4 -25.61 26.39 -11.99
C TRP A 4 -24.98 26.23 -10.61
N HIS A 5 -25.76 26.42 -9.56
CA HIS A 5 -25.41 26.02 -8.20
C HIS A 5 -25.96 24.60 -7.95
N ILE A 6 -25.09 23.67 -7.59
CA ILE A 6 -25.49 22.33 -7.13
C ILE A 6 -25.64 22.41 -5.61
N ILE A 7 -26.87 22.16 -5.14
CA ILE A 7 -27.20 21.94 -3.73
C ILE A 7 -27.08 20.43 -3.48
N LEU A 8 -26.14 20.02 -2.64
CA LEU A 8 -26.04 18.66 -2.11
C LEU A 8 -26.98 18.56 -0.89
N VAL A 9 -28.03 17.75 -1.04
CA VAL A 9 -28.90 17.30 0.06
C VAL A 9 -28.25 16.06 0.66
N CYS A 10 -27.92 16.09 1.95
CA CYS A 10 -27.59 14.90 2.73
C CYS A 10 -28.82 14.52 3.55
N ASP A 11 -29.22 13.25 3.46
CA ASP A 11 -30.32 12.67 4.21
C ASP A 11 -30.06 12.71 5.73
N VAL A 12 -31.16 12.85 6.45
CA VAL A 12 -31.27 13.24 7.86
C VAL A 12 -31.64 12.00 8.69
N ASP A 13 -30.91 11.73 9.78
CA ASP A 13 -31.47 10.99 10.92
C ASP A 13 -32.29 11.95 11.78
N VAL A 14 -33.62 11.81 11.70
CA VAL A 14 -34.59 12.62 12.43
C VAL A 14 -34.76 12.07 13.85
N VAL A 15 -34.27 12.82 14.84
CA VAL A 15 -34.74 12.70 16.23
C VAL A 15 -36.02 13.50 16.36
N VAL A 16 -37.16 12.81 16.51
CA VAL A 16 -38.46 13.43 16.75
C VAL A 16 -38.53 13.89 18.22
N ALA A 17 -38.45 15.20 18.44
CA ALA A 17 -38.91 15.84 19.66
C ALA A 17 -40.15 16.69 19.37
N SER A 18 -41.25 16.37 20.06
CA SER A 18 -42.57 16.97 19.92
C SER A 18 -42.72 18.19 20.83
N ARG A 19 -43.14 19.34 20.27
CA ARG A 19 -44.38 20.08 20.66
C ARG A 19 -44.45 21.48 20.02
N LYS A 20 -45.58 21.68 19.32
CA LYS A 20 -46.54 22.80 19.37
C LYS A 20 -46.07 24.28 19.25
N ASP A 21 -46.58 24.86 18.16
CA ASP A 21 -47.25 26.17 18.04
C ASP A 21 -46.44 27.49 17.89
N LEU A 22 -46.90 28.26 16.89
CA LEU A 22 -46.80 29.73 16.64
C LEU A 22 -45.55 30.23 15.92
N SER A 23 -45.61 30.53 14.60
CA SER A 23 -46.21 31.69 13.90
C SER A 23 -45.33 32.96 13.89
N THR A 24 -44.82 33.27 12.69
CA THR A 24 -44.56 34.62 12.11
C THR A 24 -44.00 35.73 13.02
N ALA A 25 -42.73 36.10 12.79
CA ALA A 25 -42.29 37.49 12.82
C ALA A 25 -41.06 37.67 11.89
N SER A 26 -41.18 38.63 10.98
CA SER A 26 -40.14 39.16 10.09
C SER A 26 -39.13 40.05 10.84
N ALA A 27 -37.85 39.98 10.49
CA ALA A 27 -37.01 41.15 10.16
C ALA A 27 -35.54 40.75 9.93
N ASN A 28 -34.92 41.42 8.97
CA ASN A 28 -33.54 41.32 8.52
C ASN A 28 -32.48 41.34 9.64
N ALA A 29 -31.47 40.47 9.53
CA ALA A 29 -30.13 40.73 10.05
C ALA A 29 -29.09 40.00 9.19
N VAL A 30 -28.29 40.77 8.46
CA VAL A 30 -27.04 40.36 7.81
C VAL A 30 -25.95 40.50 8.85
N TYR A 31 -25.21 39.44 9.15
CA TYR A 31 -24.03 39.50 10.01
C TYR A 31 -22.74 39.35 9.18
N TYR A 32 -21.94 40.42 9.18
CA TYR A 32 -20.50 40.39 8.94
C TYR A 32 -19.80 40.10 10.28
N LEU A 33 -18.77 39.23 10.27
CA LEU A 33 -17.90 39.01 11.42
C LEU A 33 -16.47 39.46 11.07
N ASP A 34 -16.06 40.47 11.82
CA ASP A 34 -14.77 41.15 11.83
C ASP A 34 -13.77 40.37 12.69
N LEU A 35 -12.52 40.26 12.25
CA LEU A 35 -11.42 39.63 12.98
C LEU A 35 -10.36 40.69 13.31
N GLN A 36 -10.27 41.06 14.58
CA GLN A 36 -9.12 41.79 15.11
C GLN A 36 -8.65 41.19 16.44
N GLY A 37 -7.33 41.05 16.57
CA GLY A 37 -6.66 41.12 17.87
C GLY A 37 -5.42 40.26 18.05
N PHE A 38 -4.24 40.76 17.65
CA PHE A 38 -2.96 40.52 18.35
C PHE A 38 -1.99 41.69 18.08
N PRO A 39 -1.35 42.29 19.09
CA PRO A 39 -0.37 43.35 18.89
C PRO A 39 1.08 42.87 18.98
N HIS A 40 1.95 43.49 18.17
CA HIS A 40 3.41 43.51 18.30
C HIS A 40 3.89 44.65 19.21
N SER A 41 5.02 44.49 19.90
CA SER A 41 6.01 45.58 20.05
C SER A 41 7.42 45.07 20.39
N HIS A 42 8.42 45.78 19.88
CA HIS A 42 9.87 45.54 19.95
C HIS A 42 10.52 46.12 21.22
N THR A 43 11.68 45.59 21.64
CA THR A 43 12.94 46.33 21.93
C THR A 43 14.03 45.45 22.59
N HIS A 44 15.29 45.60 22.15
CA HIS A 44 16.57 45.23 22.84
C HIS A 44 17.13 46.51 23.53
N PRO A 45 18.18 46.53 24.42
CA PRO A 45 19.35 45.62 24.50
C PRO A 45 19.98 45.35 25.92
N ALA A 46 21.06 44.54 25.91
CA ALA A 46 22.32 44.65 26.69
C ALA A 46 22.53 44.08 28.14
N ILE A 47 23.45 43.08 28.20
CA ILE A 47 24.66 42.88 29.06
C ILE A 47 24.56 42.90 30.62
N HIS A 48 24.86 41.77 31.29
CA HIS A 48 26.04 41.54 32.19
C HIS A 48 25.87 40.36 33.20
N HIS A 49 26.96 39.59 33.30
CA HIS A 49 27.55 38.89 34.48
C HIS A 49 26.95 37.61 35.11
N ALA A 50 27.78 36.55 35.00
CA ALA A 50 28.42 35.77 36.07
C ALA A 50 27.63 34.69 36.87
N CYS A 51 28.15 33.46 36.73
CA CYS A 51 28.14 32.29 37.64
C CYS A 51 28.51 32.62 39.12
N PRO A 52 28.45 31.70 40.12
CA PRO A 52 28.28 30.24 40.05
C PRO A 52 27.33 29.59 41.10
N ASP A 53 27.16 28.27 40.95
CA ASP A 53 26.73 27.25 41.94
C ASP A 53 27.55 27.31 43.26
N PRO A 54 27.01 26.86 44.42
CA PRO A 54 27.44 25.53 44.89
C PRO A 54 26.44 24.72 45.76
N SER A 55 26.41 23.41 45.52
CA SER A 55 26.40 22.25 46.46
C SER A 55 25.87 22.39 47.90
N ALA A 56 25.00 21.45 48.33
CA ALA A 56 25.33 20.37 49.29
C ALA A 56 24.09 19.68 49.96
N ALA A 57 24.16 18.34 49.97
CA ALA A 57 23.83 17.40 51.07
C ALA A 57 22.37 17.14 51.55
N CYS A 58 21.99 15.86 51.38
CA CYS A 58 20.99 15.00 52.06
C CYS A 58 20.99 15.09 53.62
N PRO A 59 19.99 14.59 54.40
CA PRO A 59 19.28 13.30 54.20
C PRO A 59 17.79 13.18 54.59
N ASP A 60 17.21 12.07 54.12
CA ASP A 60 15.96 11.38 54.54
C ASP A 60 16.03 10.94 56.03
N PRO A 61 14.94 10.67 56.79
CA PRO A 61 14.13 9.47 56.52
C PRO A 61 12.64 9.46 56.96
N SER A 62 11.93 8.46 56.45
CA SER A 62 11.02 7.52 57.16
C SER A 62 9.49 7.62 56.99
N ALA A 63 8.99 6.54 56.37
CA ALA A 63 7.92 5.64 56.84
C ALA A 63 6.48 6.13 57.03
N SER A 64 5.55 5.59 56.21
CA SER A 64 4.55 4.60 56.69
C SER A 64 3.51 4.26 55.59
N ALA A 65 3.45 2.98 55.22
CA ALA A 65 2.24 2.24 54.82
C ALA A 65 2.01 1.17 55.93
N PRO A 66 0.88 0.41 56.03
CA PRO A 66 -0.13 0.10 55.01
C PRO A 66 -1.59 0.04 55.52
N GLN A 67 -2.59 0.03 54.62
CA GLN A 67 -3.85 -0.68 54.89
C GLN A 67 -4.43 -1.36 53.65
N SER A 68 -4.67 -2.65 53.84
CA SER A 68 -5.40 -3.62 53.02
C SER A 68 -6.88 -3.29 52.86
N ILE A 69 -7.52 -3.75 51.77
CA ILE A 69 -8.78 -4.52 51.81
C ILE A 69 -8.90 -5.29 50.48
N ALA A 70 -8.98 -6.62 50.61
CA ALA A 70 -9.40 -7.54 49.56
C ALA A 70 -10.93 -7.67 49.58
N ARG A 71 -11.58 -7.75 48.41
CA ARG A 71 -12.89 -8.38 48.27
C ARG A 71 -12.92 -9.29 47.04
N VAL A 72 -13.20 -10.54 47.33
CA VAL A 72 -13.43 -11.69 46.43
C VAL A 72 -14.84 -11.57 45.82
N PRO A 73 -15.05 -11.95 44.54
CA PRO A 73 -16.38 -12.14 43.96
C PRO A 73 -16.87 -13.59 44.16
N PRO A 74 -18.17 -13.87 44.30
CA PRO A 74 -18.66 -15.23 44.26
C PRO A 74 -18.90 -15.69 42.82
N ALA A 75 -18.49 -16.93 42.54
CA ALA A 75 -18.87 -17.71 41.38
C ALA A 75 -20.25 -18.35 41.58
N MET A 76 -21.04 -18.44 40.51
CA MET A 76 -22.09 -19.46 40.36
C MET A 76 -22.15 -19.92 38.89
N THR A 77 -22.01 -21.22 38.68
CA THR A 77 -22.33 -21.98 37.46
C THR A 77 -23.60 -22.83 37.72
N PRO A 78 -24.05 -23.71 36.80
CA PRO A 78 -25.12 -23.45 35.84
C PRO A 78 -26.37 -24.34 36.11
N ALA A 79 -27.52 -24.02 35.50
CA ALA A 79 -28.67 -24.92 35.47
C ALA A 79 -29.22 -25.04 34.05
N ALA A 80 -29.25 -26.29 33.59
CA ALA A 80 -29.86 -26.75 32.36
C ALA A 80 -31.38 -26.81 32.46
N ALA A 81 -32.08 -26.67 31.33
CA ALA A 81 -33.29 -27.45 31.05
C ALA A 81 -33.57 -27.47 29.54
N ALA A 82 -33.60 -28.69 29.01
CA ALA A 82 -34.01 -29.07 27.67
C ALA A 82 -35.54 -28.96 27.51
N ALA A 83 -35.98 -28.67 26.28
CA ALA A 83 -37.22 -29.24 25.73
C ALA A 83 -37.16 -29.20 24.19
N ALA A 84 -36.93 -30.37 23.61
CA ALA A 84 -37.31 -30.66 22.23
C ALA A 84 -38.81 -30.97 22.19
N ILE A 85 -39.53 -30.54 21.16
CA ILE A 85 -40.68 -31.24 20.57
C ILE A 85 -40.77 -30.86 19.07
N SER A 86 -40.80 -31.93 18.29
CA SER A 86 -41.10 -32.21 16.89
C SER A 86 -42.17 -31.40 16.14
N GLY A 87 -42.01 -31.42 14.81
CA GLY A 87 -43.08 -31.38 13.78
C GLY A 87 -43.01 -30.12 12.92
N SER A 88 -43.11 -30.12 11.59
CA SER A 88 -43.38 -31.14 10.57
C SER A 88 -43.07 -30.50 9.21
N SER A 89 -42.57 -31.31 8.28
CA SER A 89 -42.30 -30.96 6.88
C SER A 89 -43.51 -30.40 6.13
N GLY A 90 -43.30 -29.31 5.38
CA GLY A 90 -44.22 -28.77 4.40
C GLY A 90 -43.49 -28.49 3.08
N HIS A 91 -43.49 -29.46 2.18
CA HIS A 91 -43.05 -29.30 0.79
C HIS A 91 -44.10 -28.48 0.03
N LEU A 92 -43.69 -27.34 -0.52
CA LEU A 92 -44.46 -26.60 -1.54
C LEU A 92 -43.80 -26.82 -2.89
N VAL A 93 -44.46 -27.64 -3.70
CA VAL A 93 -44.18 -27.89 -5.12
C VAL A 93 -44.86 -26.78 -5.92
N LEU A 94 -44.09 -26.02 -6.70
CA LEU A 94 -44.60 -25.09 -7.71
C LEU A 94 -44.32 -25.63 -9.12
N PRO A 95 -45.25 -25.51 -10.08
CA PRO A 95 -45.15 -26.14 -11.39
C PRO A 95 -44.30 -25.34 -12.37
N SER A 96 -43.45 -26.05 -13.13
CA SER A 96 -42.64 -25.52 -14.23
C SER A 96 -43.50 -25.06 -15.42
N PRO A 97 -43.22 -23.89 -16.05
CA PRO A 97 -43.79 -23.57 -17.34
C PRO A 97 -42.98 -24.19 -18.50
N ARG A 98 -43.75 -24.62 -19.51
CA ARG A 98 -43.35 -25.38 -20.70
C ARG A 98 -42.36 -24.64 -21.60
N LEU A 99 -41.41 -25.41 -22.12
CA LEU A 99 -40.55 -25.11 -23.28
C LEU A 99 -41.39 -24.68 -24.49
N ARG A 100 -41.11 -23.49 -25.03
CA ARG A 100 -41.55 -23.09 -26.39
C ARG A 100 -40.48 -23.50 -27.40
N GLN A 101 -40.91 -24.21 -28.44
CA GLN A 101 -40.10 -24.56 -29.61
C GLN A 101 -39.77 -23.30 -30.45
N PRO A 102 -38.63 -23.28 -31.15
CA PRO A 102 -38.23 -22.15 -31.99
C PRO A 102 -39.01 -22.13 -33.32
N LEU A 103 -39.44 -20.93 -33.71
CA LEU A 103 -40.02 -20.61 -35.01
C LEU A 103 -38.94 -20.70 -36.11
N THR A 104 -39.22 -21.52 -37.12
CA THR A 104 -38.46 -21.63 -38.36
C THR A 104 -38.69 -20.41 -39.25
N LEU A 105 -37.61 -19.70 -39.62
CA LEU A 105 -37.61 -18.64 -40.62
C LEU A 105 -37.51 -19.26 -42.03
N ALA A 106 -38.46 -18.92 -42.90
CA ALA A 106 -38.43 -19.29 -44.32
C ALA A 106 -37.41 -18.42 -45.09
N PRO A 107 -36.69 -18.96 -46.10
CA PRO A 107 -35.73 -18.19 -46.88
C PRO A 107 -36.42 -17.33 -47.94
N GLY A 108 -36.20 -16.02 -47.87
CA GLY A 108 -36.57 -15.06 -48.91
C GLY A 108 -35.65 -15.16 -50.12
N THR A 109 -36.26 -15.17 -51.30
CA THR A 109 -35.64 -15.32 -52.61
C THR A 109 -34.94 -14.02 -53.05
N ALA A 110 -33.61 -14.04 -53.15
CA ALA A 110 -32.84 -12.98 -53.80
C ALA A 110 -32.75 -13.25 -55.31
N ARG A 111 -33.26 -12.33 -56.13
CA ARG A 111 -33.09 -12.33 -57.59
C ARG A 111 -31.72 -11.72 -57.96
N PRO A 112 -30.95 -12.32 -58.89
CA PRO A 112 -29.69 -11.75 -59.36
C PRO A 112 -29.96 -10.68 -60.44
N ILE A 113 -29.25 -9.55 -60.35
CA ILE A 113 -29.18 -8.54 -61.41
C ILE A 113 -28.01 -8.90 -62.33
N ALA A 114 -28.30 -8.91 -63.63
CA ALA A 114 -27.40 -9.29 -64.71
C ALA A 114 -26.23 -8.31 -64.89
N ALA A 115 -25.07 -8.88 -65.18
CA ALA A 115 -23.87 -8.18 -65.62
C ALA A 115 -23.97 -7.77 -67.10
N SER A 116 -23.32 -6.66 -67.47
CA SER A 116 -22.91 -6.37 -68.84
C SER A 116 -21.58 -5.61 -68.86
N PRO A 117 -20.76 -5.76 -69.92
CA PRO A 117 -19.30 -5.68 -69.83
C PRO A 117 -18.75 -4.42 -70.49
N VAL A 118 -17.78 -3.71 -69.89
CA VAL A 118 -16.99 -2.71 -70.63
C VAL A 118 -15.55 -2.59 -70.13
N ALA A 119 -14.65 -2.73 -71.11
CA ALA A 119 -13.29 -2.19 -71.27
C ALA A 119 -12.16 -2.59 -70.29
N ARG A 120 -11.31 -3.50 -70.78
CA ARG A 120 -9.90 -3.60 -70.39
C ARG A 120 -9.15 -2.34 -70.86
N ARG A 121 -8.63 -1.56 -69.91
CA ARG A 121 -7.50 -0.65 -70.13
C ARG A 121 -6.30 -1.21 -69.39
N GLY A 122 -5.28 -1.60 -70.14
CA GLY A 122 -3.97 -1.97 -69.60
C GLY A 122 -3.34 -0.75 -68.94
N VAL A 123 -2.99 -0.87 -67.67
CA VAL A 123 -2.14 0.07 -66.96
C VAL A 123 -0.84 -0.65 -66.68
N ALA A 124 0.25 -0.09 -67.20
CA ALA A 124 1.61 -0.56 -66.96
C ALA A 124 1.92 -0.46 -65.46
N VAL A 125 2.37 -1.57 -64.87
CA VAL A 125 2.87 -1.61 -63.49
C VAL A 125 4.29 -1.06 -63.52
N ALA A 126 4.46 0.17 -63.01
CA ALA A 126 5.78 0.68 -62.69
C ALA A 126 6.31 -0.09 -61.47
N ALA A 127 7.48 -0.73 -61.63
CA ALA A 127 8.19 -1.38 -60.55
C ALA A 127 8.63 -0.32 -59.53
N VAL A 128 8.04 -0.35 -58.34
CA VAL A 128 8.53 0.40 -57.19
C VAL A 128 9.73 -0.35 -56.64
N SER A 129 10.91 0.24 -56.81
CA SER A 129 12.14 -0.19 -56.16
C SER A 129 11.97 -0.13 -54.64
N THR A 130 12.08 -1.28 -53.98
CA THR A 130 12.18 -1.40 -52.52
C THR A 130 13.45 -0.70 -52.02
N PRO A 131 13.40 0.12 -50.96
CA PRO A 131 14.62 0.55 -50.29
C PRO A 131 15.26 -0.67 -49.62
N ALA A 132 16.56 -0.84 -49.85
CA ALA A 132 17.37 -1.88 -49.24
C ALA A 132 17.23 -1.85 -47.71
N ALA A 133 17.00 -3.03 -47.12
CA ALA A 133 16.99 -3.23 -45.68
C ALA A 133 18.34 -2.80 -45.09
N SER A 134 18.29 -1.85 -44.16
CA SER A 134 19.42 -1.56 -43.27
C SER A 134 19.65 -2.75 -42.34
N PRO A 135 20.92 -3.02 -41.97
CA PRO A 135 21.31 -4.30 -41.39
C PRO A 135 20.75 -4.46 -39.97
N ALA A 136 20.43 -5.71 -39.65
CA ALA A 136 19.96 -6.17 -38.35
C ALA A 136 20.80 -5.57 -37.21
N ALA A 137 20.15 -4.74 -36.39
CA ALA A 137 20.69 -4.33 -35.11
C ALA A 137 20.54 -5.49 -34.11
N GLY A 138 21.68 -5.97 -33.64
CA GLY A 138 21.95 -6.38 -32.25
C GLY A 138 21.03 -7.41 -31.60
N LYS A 139 21.58 -8.58 -31.33
CA LYS A 139 21.04 -9.61 -30.42
C LYS A 139 20.79 -9.02 -29.01
N ASP A 140 19.64 -9.39 -28.46
CA ASP A 140 19.25 -9.40 -27.04
C ASP A 140 19.16 -8.06 -26.30
N ALA A 141 18.29 -7.16 -26.77
CA ALA A 141 17.67 -6.20 -25.86
C ALA A 141 16.73 -6.98 -24.91
N LYS A 142 17.19 -7.23 -23.68
CA LYS A 142 16.35 -7.82 -22.61
C LYS A 142 15.06 -7.00 -22.53
N GLN A 143 13.92 -7.61 -22.87
CA GLN A 143 12.63 -6.92 -22.78
C GLN A 143 12.44 -6.44 -21.35
N VAL A 144 12.20 -5.14 -21.18
CA VAL A 144 11.85 -4.56 -19.88
C VAL A 144 10.55 -5.22 -19.42
N PRO A 145 10.48 -5.82 -18.22
CA PRO A 145 9.27 -6.41 -17.71
C PRO A 145 8.12 -5.39 -17.76
N LYS A 146 6.97 -5.83 -18.29
CA LYS A 146 5.74 -5.01 -18.39
C LYS A 146 5.15 -4.72 -17.01
N ASP A 147 5.30 -5.66 -16.08
CA ASP A 147 4.64 -5.69 -14.77
C ASP A 147 5.64 -5.40 -13.64
N PHE A 148 5.16 -4.84 -12.54
CA PHE A 148 5.95 -4.64 -11.31
C PHE A 148 5.44 -5.59 -10.21
N LEU A 149 5.89 -6.85 -10.25
CA LEU A 149 5.40 -7.92 -9.38
C LEU A 149 6.40 -8.26 -8.27
N HIS A 150 7.68 -8.29 -8.62
CA HIS A 150 8.81 -8.45 -7.71
C HIS A 150 9.87 -7.39 -8.00
N ILE A 151 10.65 -7.03 -6.97
CA ILE A 151 11.76 -6.09 -7.13
C ILE A 151 12.89 -6.70 -7.97
N ASN A 152 13.16 -7.99 -7.79
CA ASN A 152 14.19 -8.71 -8.54
C ASN A 152 13.79 -9.12 -9.96
N ASP A 153 12.62 -8.70 -10.45
CA ASP A 153 12.29 -8.74 -11.88
C ASP A 153 13.19 -7.76 -12.67
N PHE A 154 13.77 -6.77 -11.97
CA PHE A 154 14.58 -5.69 -12.52
C PHE A 154 16.03 -5.76 -12.03
N ASP A 155 16.96 -5.24 -12.82
CA ASP A 155 18.36 -5.12 -12.41
C ASP A 155 18.61 -3.87 -11.53
N LYS A 156 19.81 -3.81 -10.94
CA LYS A 156 20.28 -2.69 -10.13
C LYS A 156 20.06 -1.34 -10.80
N ASP A 157 20.48 -1.21 -12.06
CA ASP A 157 20.42 0.07 -12.78
C ASP A 157 18.96 0.52 -12.97
N THR A 158 18.06 -0.41 -13.23
CA THR A 158 16.64 -0.14 -13.36
C THR A 158 16.01 0.28 -12.03
N ILE A 159 16.30 -0.45 -10.94
CA ILE A 159 15.83 -0.09 -9.59
C ILE A 159 16.33 1.31 -9.19
N MET A 160 17.61 1.60 -9.41
CA MET A 160 18.18 2.93 -9.11
C MET A 160 17.60 4.03 -10.00
N LYS A 161 17.30 3.76 -11.28
CA LYS A 161 16.58 4.70 -12.15
C LYS A 161 15.18 5.01 -11.63
N ILE A 162 14.45 4.01 -11.16
CA ILE A 162 13.11 4.20 -10.56
C ILE A 162 13.23 5.06 -9.28
N LEU A 163 14.18 4.78 -8.40
CA LEU A 163 14.39 5.55 -7.17
C LEU A 163 14.79 7.01 -7.45
N ASN A 164 15.71 7.24 -8.39
CA ASN A 164 16.08 8.59 -8.81
C ASN A 164 14.90 9.35 -9.41
N ARG A 165 14.08 8.67 -10.23
CA ARG A 165 12.85 9.24 -10.78
C ARG A 165 11.86 9.61 -9.68
N ALA A 166 11.77 8.83 -8.61
CA ALA A 166 10.94 9.16 -7.46
C ALA A 166 11.38 10.47 -6.78
N LEU A 167 12.69 10.67 -6.59
CA LEU A 167 13.24 11.92 -6.04
C LEU A 167 12.92 13.13 -6.93
N GLU A 168 13.10 13.00 -8.25
CA GLU A 168 12.79 14.06 -9.22
C GLU A 168 11.31 14.45 -9.16
N VAL A 169 10.42 13.47 -9.22
CA VAL A 169 8.96 13.69 -9.23
C VAL A 169 8.48 14.22 -7.89
N LYS A 170 9.01 13.70 -6.77
CA LYS A 170 8.74 14.24 -5.43
C LYS A 170 9.10 15.72 -5.35
N LYS A 171 10.27 16.11 -5.87
CA LYS A 171 10.71 17.51 -5.89
C LYS A 171 9.76 18.39 -6.71
N ALA A 172 9.35 17.95 -7.91
CA ALA A 172 8.43 18.68 -8.77
C ALA A 172 7.04 18.86 -8.12
N ILE A 173 6.50 17.80 -7.53
CA ILE A 173 5.22 17.84 -6.79
C ILE A 173 5.33 18.82 -5.61
N LYS A 174 6.40 18.75 -4.81
CA LYS A 174 6.60 19.64 -3.65
C LYS A 174 6.82 21.10 -4.04
N SER A 175 7.35 21.40 -5.22
CA SER A 175 7.44 22.78 -5.72
C SER A 175 6.12 23.34 -6.24
N GLY A 176 5.06 22.53 -6.32
CA GLY A 176 3.78 22.92 -6.91
C GLY A 176 3.79 22.96 -8.44
N ASP A 177 4.76 22.31 -9.08
CA ASP A 177 4.82 22.21 -10.54
C ASP A 177 3.76 21.21 -11.02
N THR A 178 2.80 21.71 -11.79
CA THR A 178 1.70 20.92 -12.37
C THR A 178 1.87 20.66 -13.86
N SER A 179 3.00 21.04 -14.46
CA SER A 179 3.26 20.89 -15.90
C SER A 179 3.53 19.44 -16.31
N PHE A 180 4.11 18.65 -15.42
CA PHE A 180 4.42 17.24 -15.66
C PHE A 180 3.19 16.35 -15.42
N GLN A 181 2.43 16.09 -16.50
CA GLN A 181 1.16 15.35 -16.49
C GLN A 181 1.21 14.11 -17.41
N PRO A 182 2.12 13.14 -17.17
CA PRO A 182 2.32 12.00 -18.06
C PRO A 182 1.10 11.06 -18.14
N PHE A 183 0.21 11.11 -17.15
CA PHE A 183 -1.00 10.29 -17.11
C PHE A 183 -2.25 11.06 -17.52
N LYS A 184 -2.12 12.23 -18.13
CA LYS A 184 -3.28 13.00 -18.61
C LYS A 184 -4.16 12.18 -19.53
N GLY A 185 -5.40 11.96 -19.10
CA GLY A 185 -6.40 11.16 -19.84
C GLY A 185 -6.20 9.64 -19.73
N LYS A 186 -5.35 9.18 -18.81
CA LYS A 186 -5.12 7.77 -18.50
C LYS A 186 -5.93 7.34 -17.29
N SER A 187 -6.27 6.05 -17.23
CA SER A 187 -6.98 5.48 -16.08
C SER A 187 -6.31 4.23 -15.51
N MET A 188 -6.45 4.03 -14.21
CA MET A 188 -5.93 2.86 -13.49
C MET A 188 -7.05 2.17 -12.70
N ALA A 189 -7.20 0.86 -12.86
CA ALA A 189 -8.04 0.05 -11.98
C ALA A 189 -7.26 -0.34 -10.72
N MET A 190 -7.82 -0.11 -9.54
CA MET A 190 -7.21 -0.49 -8.26
C MET A 190 -8.05 -1.57 -7.58
N ILE A 191 -7.60 -2.82 -7.66
CA ILE A 191 -8.27 -3.99 -7.07
C ILE A 191 -7.81 -4.18 -5.62
N PHE A 192 -8.76 -4.22 -4.68
CA PHE A 192 -8.50 -4.49 -3.27
C PHE A 192 -9.30 -5.69 -2.78
N ALA A 193 -8.65 -6.86 -2.63
CA ALA A 193 -9.24 -7.98 -1.90
C ALA A 193 -9.17 -7.78 -0.37
N LYS A 194 -8.24 -6.94 0.10
CA LYS A 194 -8.11 -6.52 1.51
C LYS A 194 -8.08 -4.98 1.61
N PRO A 195 -8.89 -4.35 2.49
CA PRO A 195 -8.88 -2.90 2.67
C PRO A 195 -7.50 -2.34 3.03
N SER A 196 -7.09 -1.24 2.39
CA SER A 196 -5.87 -0.49 2.72
C SER A 196 -6.17 1.00 2.71
N MET A 197 -5.83 1.71 3.78
CA MET A 197 -5.84 3.18 3.74
C MET A 197 -4.61 3.68 2.97
N ARG A 198 -3.40 3.34 3.44
CA ARG A 198 -2.13 3.87 2.90
C ARG A 198 -1.97 3.57 1.42
N THR A 199 -2.08 2.30 1.02
CA THR A 199 -1.92 1.90 -0.39
C THR A 199 -2.97 2.55 -1.29
N ARG A 200 -4.24 2.64 -0.84
CA ARG A 200 -5.29 3.28 -1.64
C ARG A 200 -4.97 4.76 -1.86
N VAL A 201 -4.82 5.50 -0.77
CA VAL A 201 -4.64 6.96 -0.84
C VAL A 201 -3.35 7.31 -1.58
N SER A 202 -2.27 6.58 -1.35
CA SER A 202 -0.99 6.87 -2.00
C SER A 202 -1.01 6.63 -3.52
N PHE A 203 -1.63 5.55 -4.00
CA PHE A 203 -1.81 5.32 -5.45
C PHE A 203 -2.81 6.31 -6.06
N GLU A 204 -3.95 6.53 -5.41
CA GLU A 204 -5.04 7.39 -5.90
C GLU A 204 -4.58 8.84 -6.04
N THR A 205 -4.03 9.41 -4.96
CA THR A 205 -3.50 10.78 -4.95
C THR A 205 -2.28 10.90 -5.86
N GLY A 206 -1.35 9.94 -5.82
CA GLY A 206 -0.16 9.96 -6.65
C GLY A 206 -0.49 9.94 -8.14
N PHE A 207 -1.41 9.08 -8.58
CA PHE A 207 -1.82 9.00 -9.99
C PHE A 207 -2.56 10.26 -10.44
N PHE A 208 -3.41 10.82 -9.56
CA PHE A 208 -4.10 12.10 -9.80
C PHE A 208 -3.14 13.27 -9.99
N LEU A 209 -2.12 13.41 -9.14
CA LEU A 209 -1.14 14.49 -9.24
C LEU A 209 -0.36 14.48 -10.56
N LEU A 210 -0.22 13.31 -11.18
CA LEU A 210 0.41 13.10 -12.48
C LEU A 210 -0.59 13.07 -13.67
N GLY A 211 -1.87 13.40 -13.41
CA GLY A 211 -2.90 13.66 -14.41
C GLY A 211 -3.83 12.50 -14.72
N GLY A 212 -3.67 11.37 -14.03
CA GLY A 212 -4.46 10.17 -14.23
C GLY A 212 -5.71 10.11 -13.35
N HIS A 213 -6.61 9.18 -13.68
CA HIS A 213 -7.78 8.88 -12.86
C HIS A 213 -7.77 7.43 -12.39
N ALA A 214 -7.69 7.21 -11.07
CA ALA A 214 -7.73 5.88 -10.47
C ALA A 214 -9.15 5.49 -10.04
N ILE A 215 -9.54 4.25 -10.31
CA ILE A 215 -10.85 3.68 -9.98
C ILE A 215 -10.65 2.65 -8.87
N TYR A 216 -11.27 2.87 -7.71
CA TYR A 216 -11.23 1.94 -6.59
C TYR A 216 -12.26 0.82 -6.78
N LEU A 217 -11.79 -0.43 -6.71
CA LEU A 217 -12.61 -1.64 -6.74
C LEU A 217 -12.39 -2.40 -5.43
N GLY A 218 -13.34 -2.29 -4.50
CA GLY A 218 -13.28 -2.92 -3.19
C GLY A 218 -13.60 -4.42 -3.22
N PRO A 219 -13.48 -5.10 -2.07
CA PRO A 219 -13.70 -6.54 -1.98
C PRO A 219 -15.10 -6.97 -2.47
N ASP A 220 -16.11 -6.17 -2.16
CA ASP A 220 -17.51 -6.46 -2.47
C ASP A 220 -17.88 -6.15 -3.93
N ASP A 221 -17.12 -5.27 -4.60
CA ASP A 221 -17.38 -4.82 -5.97
C ASP A 221 -17.01 -5.91 -6.99
N ILE A 222 -15.81 -6.49 -6.84
CA ILE A 222 -15.21 -7.38 -7.84
C ILE A 222 -15.34 -8.86 -7.49
N GLN A 223 -15.22 -9.22 -6.19
CA GLN A 223 -15.22 -10.61 -5.72
C GLN A 223 -14.37 -11.55 -6.61
N MET A 224 -13.18 -11.10 -6.97
CA MET A 224 -12.27 -11.76 -7.91
C MET A 224 -11.97 -13.21 -7.46
N GLY A 225 -12.02 -14.15 -8.40
CA GLY A 225 -11.83 -15.58 -8.13
C GLY A 225 -13.03 -16.28 -7.48
N LYS A 226 -14.07 -15.53 -7.08
CA LYS A 226 -15.33 -16.09 -6.54
C LYS A 226 -16.49 -15.88 -7.49
N ARG A 227 -16.75 -14.62 -7.86
CA ARG A 227 -17.84 -14.25 -8.78
C ARG A 227 -17.41 -14.38 -10.23
N GLU A 228 -16.17 -14.01 -10.53
CA GLU A 228 -15.59 -14.00 -11.86
C GLU A 228 -14.15 -14.50 -11.81
N GLU A 229 -13.75 -15.26 -12.82
CA GLU A 229 -12.40 -15.80 -12.98
C GLU A 229 -11.37 -14.69 -13.15
N THR A 230 -10.22 -14.77 -12.47
CA THR A 230 -9.15 -13.77 -12.51
C THR A 230 -8.71 -13.42 -13.94
N ARG A 231 -8.70 -14.40 -14.84
CA ARG A 231 -8.34 -14.21 -16.25
C ARG A 231 -9.31 -13.33 -17.04
N ASP A 232 -10.59 -13.36 -16.69
CA ASP A 232 -11.63 -12.61 -17.39
C ASP A 232 -11.68 -11.18 -16.85
N VAL A 233 -11.57 -11.04 -15.51
CA VAL A 233 -11.31 -9.75 -14.85
C VAL A 233 -10.11 -9.04 -15.47
N ALA A 234 -8.98 -9.72 -15.65
CA ALA A 234 -7.77 -9.14 -16.23
C ALA A 234 -8.02 -8.56 -17.63
N ARG A 235 -8.70 -9.31 -18.50
CA ARG A 235 -8.98 -8.93 -19.88
C ARG A 235 -9.98 -7.78 -19.98
N VAL A 236 -11.04 -7.82 -19.16
CA VAL A 236 -12.06 -6.77 -19.11
C VAL A 236 -11.44 -5.45 -18.65
N LEU A 237 -10.71 -5.47 -17.53
CA LEU A 237 -10.07 -4.25 -17.01
C LEU A 237 -9.01 -3.71 -17.97
N SER A 238 -8.26 -4.58 -18.66
CA SER A 238 -7.29 -4.15 -19.68
C SER A 238 -7.95 -3.44 -20.88
N GLY A 239 -9.23 -3.70 -21.14
CA GLY A 239 -9.99 -3.02 -22.20
C GLY A 239 -10.49 -1.63 -21.80
N TYR A 240 -10.54 -1.32 -20.51
CA TYR A 240 -11.04 -0.04 -19.98
C TYR A 240 -9.92 0.86 -19.45
N ASN A 241 -8.85 0.27 -18.92
CA ASN A 241 -7.84 0.96 -18.16
C ASN A 241 -6.46 0.81 -18.78
N ASP A 242 -5.59 1.79 -18.55
CA ASP A 242 -4.21 1.79 -19.03
C ASP A 242 -3.25 1.04 -18.07
N MET A 243 -3.70 0.74 -16.85
CA MET A 243 -2.92 0.07 -15.81
C MET A 243 -3.84 -0.61 -14.80
N ILE A 244 -3.34 -1.68 -14.17
CA ILE A 244 -4.00 -2.33 -13.04
C ILE A 244 -3.03 -2.33 -11.85
N MET A 245 -3.48 -1.85 -10.69
CA MET A 245 -2.83 -2.12 -9.41
C MET A 245 -3.71 -3.07 -8.63
N ALA A 246 -3.12 -4.11 -8.04
CA ALA A 246 -3.89 -5.08 -7.26
C ALA A 246 -3.22 -5.40 -5.92
N ARG A 247 -4.05 -5.43 -4.89
CA ARG A 247 -3.74 -5.88 -3.54
C ARG A 247 -4.59 -7.10 -3.21
N VAL A 248 -3.96 -8.27 -3.22
CA VAL A 248 -4.63 -9.57 -3.16
C VAL A 248 -4.06 -10.43 -2.03
N PHE A 249 -4.67 -11.59 -1.77
CA PHE A 249 -4.16 -12.55 -0.77
C PHE A 249 -3.07 -13.41 -1.42
N ALA A 250 -3.48 -14.36 -2.23
CA ALA A 250 -2.60 -15.33 -2.85
C ALA A 250 -1.72 -14.66 -3.90
N HIS A 251 -0.43 -14.96 -3.87
CA HIS A 251 0.49 -14.45 -4.87
C HIS A 251 0.18 -14.97 -6.29
N GLN A 252 -0.43 -16.15 -6.41
CA GLN A 252 -0.86 -16.66 -7.71
C GLN A 252 -1.90 -15.74 -8.38
N ASP A 253 -2.77 -15.08 -7.62
CA ASP A 253 -3.79 -14.19 -8.18
C ASP A 253 -3.16 -13.01 -8.92
N ILE A 254 -2.09 -12.41 -8.38
CA ILE A 254 -1.40 -11.30 -9.06
C ILE A 254 -0.62 -11.79 -10.29
N LEU A 255 -0.05 -13.00 -10.24
CA LEU A 255 0.64 -13.60 -11.38
C LEU A 255 -0.34 -13.91 -12.52
N ASP A 256 -1.51 -14.46 -12.20
CA ASP A 256 -2.55 -14.74 -13.19
C ASP A 256 -3.12 -13.44 -13.78
N LEU A 257 -3.34 -12.41 -12.95
CA LEU A 257 -3.75 -11.09 -13.40
C LEU A 257 -2.75 -10.53 -14.43
N ALA A 258 -1.45 -10.55 -14.11
CA ALA A 258 -0.38 -10.08 -14.99
C ALA A 258 -0.30 -10.87 -16.30
N LYS A 259 -0.45 -12.19 -16.23
CA LYS A 259 -0.43 -13.10 -17.38
C LYS A 259 -1.54 -12.82 -18.39
N TYR A 260 -2.74 -12.48 -17.93
CA TYR A 260 -3.90 -12.28 -18.81
C TYR A 260 -4.20 -10.81 -19.14
N ALA A 261 -3.63 -9.87 -18.38
CA ALA A 261 -3.77 -8.45 -18.66
C ALA A 261 -2.92 -8.03 -19.88
N SER A 262 -3.48 -7.22 -20.76
CA SER A 262 -2.73 -6.59 -21.86
C SER A 262 -2.08 -5.26 -21.47
N VAL A 263 -2.35 -4.78 -20.25
CA VAL A 263 -1.75 -3.57 -19.66
C VAL A 263 -0.84 -3.92 -18.48
N PRO A 264 0.02 -3.00 -18.00
CA PRO A 264 0.86 -3.21 -16.83
C PRO A 264 0.07 -3.53 -15.57
N VAL A 265 0.58 -4.49 -14.79
CA VAL A 265 0.08 -4.87 -13.48
C VAL A 265 1.10 -4.51 -12.40
N ILE A 266 0.66 -3.80 -11.36
CA ILE A 266 1.47 -3.45 -10.20
C ILE A 266 0.98 -4.21 -8.98
N ASN A 267 1.90 -4.91 -8.31
CA ASN A 267 1.64 -5.57 -7.04
C ASN A 267 1.63 -4.55 -5.89
N GLY A 268 0.42 -4.23 -5.43
CA GLY A 268 0.18 -3.33 -4.30
C GLY A 268 0.37 -3.99 -2.93
N LEU A 269 0.30 -5.31 -2.85
CA LEU A 269 0.70 -6.22 -1.75
C LEU A 269 0.07 -7.60 -1.99
N THR A 270 0.81 -8.66 -1.66
CA THR A 270 0.33 -10.02 -1.49
C THR A 270 0.77 -10.60 -0.14
N ASP A 271 0.31 -11.80 0.21
CA ASP A 271 0.80 -12.53 1.38
C ASP A 271 2.27 -12.96 1.21
N TYR A 272 2.79 -13.00 -0.03
CA TYR A 272 4.18 -13.35 -0.31
C TYR A 272 5.12 -12.15 -0.28
N ASN A 273 4.78 -11.04 -0.91
CA ASN A 273 5.64 -9.85 -1.00
C ASN A 273 4.85 -8.53 -1.10
N HIS A 274 5.53 -7.42 -0.81
CA HIS A 274 5.05 -6.05 -0.89
C HIS A 274 6.14 -5.13 -1.52
N PRO A 275 6.38 -5.25 -2.84
CA PRO A 275 7.52 -4.59 -3.49
C PRO A 275 7.44 -3.06 -3.44
N CYS A 276 6.23 -2.49 -3.54
CA CYS A 276 6.03 -1.04 -3.46
C CYS A 276 6.44 -0.44 -2.10
N GLN A 277 6.35 -1.21 -1.00
CA GLN A 277 6.77 -0.73 0.32
C GLN A 277 8.29 -0.59 0.37
N ILE A 278 9.02 -1.62 -0.04
CA ILE A 278 10.49 -1.60 0.00
C ILE A 278 11.09 -0.56 -0.94
N MET A 279 10.42 -0.24 -2.06
CA MET A 279 10.84 0.90 -2.90
C MET A 279 10.70 2.24 -2.17
N ALA A 280 9.65 2.41 -1.36
CA ALA A 280 9.51 3.59 -0.50
C ALA A 280 10.55 3.60 0.62
N ASP A 281 10.89 2.42 1.15
CA ASP A 281 11.89 2.28 2.19
C ASP A 281 13.27 2.68 1.68
N ALA A 282 13.64 2.13 0.52
CA ALA A 282 14.86 2.49 -0.20
C ALA A 282 14.96 3.98 -0.51
N LEU A 283 13.86 4.59 -0.97
CA LEU A 283 13.79 6.04 -1.21
C LEU A 283 14.05 6.83 0.08
N THR A 284 13.46 6.39 1.18
CA THR A 284 13.61 7.03 2.51
C THR A 284 15.04 6.91 3.03
N MET A 285 15.67 5.74 2.88
CA MET A 285 17.08 5.55 3.20
C MET A 285 17.98 6.47 2.38
N ILE A 286 17.72 6.63 1.07
CA ILE A 286 18.49 7.56 0.24
C ILE A 286 18.35 9.00 0.75
N GLU A 287 17.16 9.43 1.17
CA GLU A 287 16.94 10.80 1.68
C GLU A 287 17.58 11.06 3.04
N HIS A 288 17.51 10.10 3.97
CA HIS A 288 17.96 10.28 5.35
C HIS A 288 19.41 9.85 5.59
N ILE A 289 19.85 8.78 4.92
CA ILE A 289 21.18 8.17 5.08
C ILE A 289 22.10 8.61 3.93
N GLY A 290 21.55 9.10 2.81
CA GLY A 290 22.29 9.50 1.61
C GLY A 290 22.61 8.35 0.66
N ARG A 291 22.30 7.11 1.05
CA ARG A 291 22.56 5.89 0.27
C ARG A 291 21.71 4.72 0.77
N ILE A 292 21.53 3.72 -0.07
CA ILE A 292 21.06 2.38 0.35
C ILE A 292 22.18 1.35 0.32
N GLU A 293 23.14 1.49 -0.60
CA GLU A 293 24.23 0.54 -0.73
C GLU A 293 25.17 0.59 0.47
N ASN A 294 25.69 -0.59 0.84
CA ASN A 294 26.61 -0.77 1.97
C ASN A 294 26.03 -0.25 3.30
N THR A 295 24.70 -0.32 3.45
CA THR A 295 24.02 -0.13 4.73
C THR A 295 23.78 -1.47 5.42
N LYS A 296 23.56 -1.45 6.74
CA LYS A 296 23.05 -2.59 7.51
C LYS A 296 21.59 -2.32 7.89
N VAL A 297 20.68 -3.11 7.31
CA VAL A 297 19.25 -3.10 7.62
C VAL A 297 18.93 -4.33 8.46
N VAL A 298 18.42 -4.09 9.66
CA VAL A 298 18.04 -5.14 10.62
C VAL A 298 16.54 -5.12 10.79
N TYR A 299 15.87 -6.14 10.26
CA TYR A 299 14.46 -6.37 10.48
C TYR A 299 14.27 -7.24 11.72
N VAL A 300 13.47 -6.78 12.68
CA VAL A 300 13.16 -7.48 13.93
C VAL A 300 11.68 -7.86 13.92
N GLY A 301 11.35 -9.16 13.91
CA GLY A 301 9.97 -9.62 13.93
C GLY A 301 9.70 -10.82 13.01
N ASP A 302 8.50 -10.86 12.44
CA ASP A 302 8.00 -12.02 11.68
C ASP A 302 8.60 -12.10 10.28
N GLY A 303 8.96 -13.30 9.82
CA GLY A 303 9.46 -13.61 8.48
C GLY A 303 8.40 -13.46 7.38
N ASN A 304 7.79 -12.28 7.27
CA ASN A 304 6.59 -12.03 6.48
C ASN A 304 6.91 -11.48 5.08
N ASN A 305 5.88 -10.96 4.40
CA ASN A 305 5.99 -10.38 3.06
C ASN A 305 6.94 -9.17 2.95
N ILE A 306 7.16 -8.42 4.02
CA ILE A 306 8.14 -7.32 4.09
C ILE A 306 9.54 -7.91 4.06
N VAL A 307 9.82 -8.93 4.88
CA VAL A 307 11.11 -9.63 4.89
C VAL A 307 11.42 -10.24 3.52
N HIS A 308 10.45 -10.91 2.90
CA HIS A 308 10.62 -11.44 1.54
C HIS A 308 10.97 -10.33 0.54
N SER A 309 10.33 -9.17 0.64
CA SER A 309 10.60 -8.05 -0.27
C SER A 309 11.98 -7.44 -0.05
N TRP A 310 12.46 -7.36 1.19
CA TRP A 310 13.83 -6.98 1.51
C TRP A 310 14.85 -7.98 0.96
N LEU A 311 14.60 -9.28 1.10
CA LEU A 311 15.44 -10.33 0.51
C LEU A 311 15.51 -10.21 -1.02
N LEU A 312 14.39 -9.94 -1.68
CA LEU A 312 14.36 -9.72 -3.13
C LEU A 312 15.07 -8.42 -3.55
N LEU A 313 15.04 -7.37 -2.74
CA LEU A 313 15.88 -6.18 -2.97
C LEU A 313 17.37 -6.49 -2.75
N ALA A 314 17.70 -7.30 -1.74
CA ALA A 314 19.07 -7.71 -1.43
C ALA A 314 19.69 -8.58 -2.54
N ALA A 315 18.85 -9.26 -3.32
CA ALA A 315 19.25 -9.99 -4.52
C ALA A 315 19.65 -9.07 -5.70
N VAL A 316 19.45 -7.75 -5.60
CA VAL A 316 19.74 -6.78 -6.68
C VAL A 316 20.61 -5.59 -6.26
N LEU A 317 20.53 -5.15 -5.00
CA LEU A 317 21.36 -4.05 -4.47
C LEU A 317 22.26 -4.57 -3.34
N PRO A 318 23.53 -4.12 -3.26
CA PRO A 318 24.46 -4.59 -2.23
C PRO A 318 24.22 -3.87 -0.89
N PHE A 319 23.73 -4.61 0.10
CA PHE A 319 23.67 -4.18 1.50
C PHE A 319 23.78 -5.39 2.43
N HIS A 320 23.84 -5.14 3.73
CA HIS A 320 23.76 -6.19 4.74
C HIS A 320 22.33 -6.25 5.26
N PHE A 321 21.61 -7.31 4.90
CA PHE A 321 20.28 -7.57 5.40
C PHE A 321 20.33 -8.61 6.52
N VAL A 322 19.77 -8.27 7.67
CA VAL A 322 19.61 -9.18 8.80
C VAL A 322 18.12 -9.30 9.11
N CYS A 323 17.59 -10.52 9.07
CA CYS A 323 16.28 -10.83 9.63
C CYS A 323 16.48 -11.49 10.99
N VAL A 324 15.87 -10.89 12.01
CA VAL A 324 15.90 -11.35 13.38
C VAL A 324 14.49 -11.76 13.78
N CYS A 325 14.26 -13.05 13.92
CA CYS A 325 12.94 -13.60 14.17
C CYS A 325 13.00 -14.67 15.26
N PRO A 326 11.92 -14.90 16.02
CA PRO A 326 11.82 -16.05 16.90
C PRO A 326 11.92 -17.36 16.09
N GLU A 327 12.42 -18.42 16.73
CA GLU A 327 12.49 -19.75 16.09
C GLU A 327 11.10 -20.22 15.64
N GLY A 328 11.00 -20.70 14.39
CA GLY A 328 9.76 -21.12 13.75
C GLY A 328 8.98 -20.00 13.05
N PHE A 329 9.52 -18.77 13.03
CA PHE A 329 8.97 -17.61 12.31
C PHE A 329 9.95 -17.09 11.25
N GLU A 330 10.84 -17.95 10.77
CA GLU A 330 11.79 -17.63 9.71
C GLU A 330 11.09 -17.35 8.38
N PRO A 331 11.65 -16.47 7.53
CA PRO A 331 11.12 -16.25 6.18
C PRO A 331 11.22 -17.52 5.32
N ASP A 332 10.45 -17.53 4.23
CA ASP A 332 10.47 -18.61 3.24
C ASP A 332 11.90 -18.95 2.79
N ALA A 333 12.29 -20.21 3.00
CA ALA A 333 13.64 -20.67 2.76
C ALA A 333 14.08 -20.53 1.30
N LYS A 334 13.16 -20.63 0.33
CA LYS A 334 13.48 -20.45 -1.09
C LYS A 334 13.80 -18.98 -1.39
N THR A 335 13.09 -18.05 -0.76
CA THR A 335 13.32 -16.61 -0.89
C THR A 335 14.67 -16.21 -0.29
N VAL A 336 15.02 -16.79 0.87
CA VAL A 336 16.36 -16.64 1.46
C VAL A 336 17.44 -17.17 0.53
N GLU A 337 17.22 -18.34 -0.08
CA GLU A 337 18.17 -18.95 -1.01
C GLU A 337 18.34 -18.10 -2.28
N ILE A 338 17.26 -17.52 -2.82
CA ILE A 338 17.33 -16.57 -3.94
C ILE A 338 18.28 -15.41 -3.61
N ALA A 339 18.12 -14.79 -2.43
CA ALA A 339 18.94 -13.66 -2.02
C ALA A 339 20.42 -14.06 -1.80
N ARG A 340 20.68 -15.22 -1.19
CA ARG A 340 22.05 -15.72 -0.96
C ARG A 340 22.73 -16.13 -2.26
N SER A 341 22.03 -16.87 -3.13
CA SER A 341 22.54 -17.33 -4.42
C SER A 341 22.85 -16.18 -5.38
N ALA A 342 22.22 -15.01 -5.23
CA ALA A 342 22.57 -13.82 -6.01
C ALA A 342 24.00 -13.32 -5.71
N GLY A 343 24.52 -13.55 -4.50
CA GLY A 343 25.89 -13.16 -4.11
C GLY A 343 26.15 -11.66 -4.07
N ILE A 344 25.10 -10.82 -4.07
CA ILE A 344 25.19 -9.35 -4.11
C ILE A 344 25.22 -8.75 -2.70
N SER A 345 24.38 -9.28 -1.80
CA SER A 345 24.23 -8.81 -0.43
C SER A 345 24.71 -9.83 0.58
N LYS A 346 25.03 -9.35 1.78
CA LYS A 346 25.21 -10.22 2.95
C LYS A 346 23.85 -10.47 3.58
N ILE A 347 23.46 -11.73 3.75
CA ILE A 347 22.16 -12.14 4.30
C ILE A 347 22.37 -12.97 5.58
N GLU A 348 21.87 -12.47 6.71
CA GLU A 348 21.87 -13.16 8.00
C GLU A 348 20.45 -13.39 8.49
N ILE A 349 20.17 -14.62 8.96
CA ILE A 349 18.92 -14.96 9.67
C ILE A 349 19.34 -15.42 11.07
N THR A 350 18.81 -14.79 12.11
CA THR A 350 19.21 -15.02 13.51
C THR A 350 18.01 -14.85 14.44
N ASN A 351 18.18 -15.20 15.72
CA ASN A 351 17.15 -15.12 16.76
C ASN A 351 17.58 -14.24 17.96
N ASP A 352 18.74 -13.57 17.89
CA ASP A 352 19.20 -12.64 18.93
C ASP A 352 19.02 -11.17 18.46
N PRO A 353 17.91 -10.50 18.86
CA PRO A 353 17.64 -9.13 18.43
C PRO A 353 18.68 -8.13 18.92
N ARG A 354 19.18 -8.28 20.16
CA ARG A 354 20.11 -7.32 20.75
C ARG A 354 21.48 -7.38 20.10
N GLU A 355 21.96 -8.57 19.73
CA GLU A 355 23.21 -8.69 18.99
C GLU A 355 23.06 -8.19 17.55
N ALA A 356 21.97 -8.57 16.90
CA ALA A 356 21.74 -8.26 15.50
C ALA A 356 21.67 -6.75 15.21
N VAL A 357 21.04 -5.96 16.09
CA VAL A 357 20.88 -4.51 15.87
C VAL A 357 22.18 -3.71 15.97
N LYS A 358 23.25 -4.25 16.57
CA LYS A 358 24.51 -3.51 16.75
C LYS A 358 25.06 -2.98 15.44
N GLY A 359 25.26 -1.67 15.34
CA GLY A 359 25.79 -1.01 14.15
C GLY A 359 24.85 -1.05 12.95
N ALA A 360 23.54 -1.19 13.17
CA ALA A 360 22.54 -1.02 12.11
C ALA A 360 22.49 0.45 11.65
N ASP A 361 22.38 0.67 10.34
CA ASP A 361 21.95 1.97 9.82
C ASP A 361 20.43 2.12 9.94
N VAL A 362 19.68 1.00 9.84
CA VAL A 362 18.23 0.94 9.98
C VAL A 362 17.83 -0.24 10.86
N VAL A 363 17.03 0.02 11.88
CA VAL A 363 16.22 -0.98 12.58
C VAL A 363 14.79 -0.89 12.03
N TYR A 364 14.26 -2.03 11.58
CA TYR A 364 12.94 -2.14 10.97
C TYR A 364 12.09 -3.12 11.77
N THR A 365 10.81 -2.84 11.96
CA THR A 365 9.85 -3.83 12.47
C THR A 365 8.48 -3.71 11.78
N ASP A 366 7.65 -4.71 11.97
CA ASP A 366 6.25 -4.75 11.51
C ASP A 366 5.41 -5.53 12.52
N VAL A 367 4.09 -5.44 12.39
CA VAL A 367 3.15 -6.17 13.23
C VAL A 367 3.47 -7.66 13.24
N TRP A 368 3.50 -8.26 14.43
CA TRP A 368 3.81 -9.68 14.58
C TRP A 368 2.71 -10.56 13.97
N ALA A 369 1.44 -10.18 14.13
CA ALA A 369 0.31 -10.87 13.52
C ALA A 369 -0.21 -10.10 12.31
N SER A 370 0.07 -10.61 11.11
CA SER A 370 -0.34 -9.97 9.86
C SER A 370 -1.85 -10.01 9.64
N MET A 371 -2.33 -9.25 8.65
CA MET A 371 -3.74 -9.27 8.23
C MET A 371 -4.18 -10.68 7.77
N GLY A 372 -4.99 -11.33 8.61
CA GLY A 372 -5.47 -12.70 8.42
C GLY A 372 -5.11 -13.63 9.57
N GLN A 373 -4.23 -13.21 10.48
CA GLN A 373 -3.70 -14.03 11.57
C GLN A 373 -4.10 -13.51 12.97
N LYS A 374 -5.21 -12.76 13.06
CA LYS A 374 -5.63 -12.13 14.33
C LYS A 374 -5.92 -13.13 15.44
N GLU A 375 -6.36 -14.33 15.08
CA GLU A 375 -6.63 -15.43 16.02
C GLU A 375 -5.35 -15.96 16.69
N GLU A 376 -4.19 -15.73 16.08
CA GLU A 376 -2.89 -16.16 16.58
C GLU A 376 -2.15 -15.05 17.36
N ALA A 377 -2.78 -13.88 17.57
CA ALA A 377 -2.13 -12.71 18.15
C ALA A 377 -1.54 -12.98 19.54
N ASP A 378 -2.29 -13.64 20.43
CA ASP A 378 -1.82 -13.93 21.79
C ASP A 378 -0.68 -14.96 21.80
N TYR A 379 -0.74 -15.95 20.92
CA TYR A 379 0.34 -16.93 20.73
C TYR A 379 1.63 -16.25 20.24
N ARG A 380 1.52 -15.37 19.24
CA ARG A 380 2.68 -14.61 18.74
C ARG A 380 3.23 -13.67 19.80
N LYS A 381 2.40 -12.96 20.56
CA LYS A 381 2.86 -12.10 21.66
C LYS A 381 3.72 -12.85 22.68
N GLN A 382 3.41 -14.11 22.94
CA GLN A 382 4.24 -14.96 23.82
C GLN A 382 5.55 -15.36 23.16
N LYS A 383 5.54 -15.73 21.88
CA LYS A 383 6.73 -16.17 21.13
C LYS A 383 7.70 -15.04 20.80
N PHE A 384 7.20 -13.81 20.67
CA PHE A 384 7.96 -12.64 20.27
C PHE A 384 8.45 -11.80 21.47
N GLN A 385 8.35 -12.33 22.69
CA GLN A 385 8.91 -11.66 23.86
C GLN A 385 10.42 -11.40 23.65
N GLY A 386 10.82 -10.13 23.83
CA GLY A 386 12.18 -9.68 23.58
C GLY A 386 12.46 -9.16 22.16
N PHE A 387 11.49 -9.22 21.25
CA PHE A 387 11.59 -8.69 19.89
C PHE A 387 10.90 -7.32 19.71
N THR A 388 10.36 -6.73 20.78
CA THR A 388 9.83 -5.36 20.75
C THR A 388 10.97 -4.39 20.50
N VAL A 389 10.83 -3.54 19.48
CA VAL A 389 11.75 -2.44 19.24
C VAL A 389 11.41 -1.31 20.20
N ASP A 390 12.20 -1.22 21.26
CA ASP A 390 12.13 -0.18 22.27
C ASP A 390 13.34 0.76 22.20
N GLU A 391 13.32 1.78 23.06
CA GLU A 391 14.38 2.78 23.17
C GLU A 391 15.73 2.15 23.50
N ALA A 392 15.75 1.09 24.32
CA ALA A 392 16.97 0.38 24.68
C ALA A 392 17.56 -0.39 23.48
N MET A 393 16.72 -1.01 22.65
CA MET A 393 17.16 -1.66 21.42
C MET A 393 17.72 -0.64 20.42
N MET A 394 17.09 0.53 20.29
CA MET A 394 17.61 1.63 19.46
C MET A 394 18.93 2.19 20.00
N GLU A 395 19.10 2.27 21.32
CA GLU A 395 20.38 2.67 21.95
C GLU A 395 21.51 1.68 21.61
N ILE A 396 21.22 0.37 21.63
CA ILE A 396 22.19 -0.68 21.22
C ILE A 396 22.54 -0.56 19.73
N ALA A 397 21.57 -0.22 18.88
CA ALA A 397 21.81 -0.01 17.46
C ALA A 397 22.79 1.13 17.20
N GLY A 398 22.67 2.19 17.99
CA GLY A 398 23.59 3.34 18.04
C GLY A 398 22.94 4.64 17.57
N PRO A 399 23.60 5.79 17.81
CA PRO A 399 22.99 7.11 17.62
C PRO A 399 22.72 7.50 16.16
N GLN A 400 23.26 6.73 15.19
CA GLN A 400 23.05 6.95 13.75
C GLN A 400 21.97 6.01 13.17
N ALA A 401 21.43 5.09 13.97
CA ALA A 401 20.42 4.15 13.51
C ALA A 401 19.06 4.84 13.39
N TYR A 402 18.41 4.66 12.26
CA TYR A 402 17.03 5.09 12.04
C TYR A 402 16.05 3.95 12.32
N LEU A 403 14.85 4.30 12.82
CA LEU A 403 13.73 3.38 12.96
C LEU A 403 12.77 3.50 11.78
N MET A 404 12.41 2.36 11.18
CA MET A 404 11.43 2.24 10.11
C MET A 404 10.34 1.20 10.43
N HIS A 405 9.13 1.43 9.90
CA HIS A 405 7.94 0.59 10.13
C HIS A 405 6.92 0.83 9.00
N CYS A 406 6.43 -0.22 8.34
CA CYS A 406 5.55 -0.08 7.15
C CYS A 406 4.13 0.43 7.44
N LEU A 407 3.71 0.33 8.70
CA LEU A 407 2.41 0.71 9.24
C LEU A 407 1.26 -0.20 8.76
N PRO A 408 0.24 -0.43 9.60
CA PRO A 408 -0.03 0.22 10.88
C PRO A 408 0.87 -0.35 11.99
N ALA A 409 1.21 0.46 12.99
CA ALA A 409 1.94 -0.03 14.17
C ALA A 409 0.94 -0.31 15.32
N GLU A 410 1.12 -1.42 16.02
CA GLU A 410 0.53 -1.73 17.32
C GLU A 410 1.51 -1.31 18.43
N ARG A 411 1.38 -0.05 18.86
CA ARG A 411 2.23 0.51 19.92
C ARG A 411 2.14 -0.31 21.21
N GLY A 412 3.30 -0.60 21.80
CA GLY A 412 3.45 -1.47 22.96
C GLY A 412 3.48 -2.97 22.63
N VAL A 413 3.44 -3.34 21.35
CA VAL A 413 3.60 -4.73 20.89
C VAL A 413 4.94 -4.86 20.15
N GLU A 414 4.99 -4.60 18.85
CA GLU A 414 6.24 -4.71 18.08
C GLU A 414 7.17 -3.50 18.26
N VAL A 415 6.61 -2.35 18.67
CA VAL A 415 7.36 -1.09 18.84
C VAL A 415 6.77 -0.28 20.00
N THR A 416 7.62 0.38 20.79
CA THR A 416 7.15 1.27 21.87
C THR A 416 6.73 2.63 21.34
N ASP A 417 5.91 3.35 22.11
CA ASP A 417 5.52 4.73 21.82
C ASP A 417 6.74 5.66 21.74
N GLY A 418 7.66 5.53 22.70
CA GLY A 418 8.87 6.34 22.74
C GLY A 418 9.81 6.07 21.57
N ALA A 419 9.95 4.82 21.12
CA ALA A 419 10.77 4.50 19.95
C ALA A 419 10.17 5.08 18.65
N ILE A 420 8.87 4.89 18.40
CA ILE A 420 8.24 5.35 17.16
C ILE A 420 8.09 6.87 17.06
N GLU A 421 8.01 7.58 18.19
CA GLU A 421 7.98 9.05 18.25
C GLU A 421 9.38 9.68 18.38
N ALA A 422 10.44 8.89 18.49
CA ALA A 422 11.79 9.40 18.66
C ALA A 422 12.26 10.21 17.44
N PRO A 423 13.18 11.18 17.61
CA PRO A 423 13.70 11.98 16.49
C PRO A 423 14.39 11.18 15.38
N ASN A 424 14.90 9.98 15.67
CA ASN A 424 15.49 9.06 14.70
C ASN A 424 14.47 8.06 14.13
N SER A 425 13.18 8.20 14.46
CA SER A 425 12.10 7.51 13.75
C SER A 425 11.78 8.23 12.45
N ILE A 426 11.88 7.51 11.34
CA ILE A 426 11.58 8.02 10.00
C ILE A 426 10.34 7.35 9.39
N VAL A 427 9.46 6.81 10.24
CA VAL A 427 8.24 6.09 9.88
C VAL A 427 7.25 6.95 9.07
N PHE A 428 7.10 8.24 9.41
CA PHE A 428 6.21 9.13 8.68
C PHE A 428 6.79 9.63 7.34
N PRO A 429 8.08 10.03 7.26
CA PRO A 429 8.76 10.22 5.98
C PRO A 429 8.67 8.99 5.07
N GLN A 430 8.85 7.79 5.63
CA GLN A 430 8.66 6.51 4.95
C GLN A 430 7.23 6.34 4.42
N ALA A 431 6.23 6.66 5.22
CA ALA A 431 4.83 6.60 4.81
C ALA A 431 4.50 7.60 3.68
N GLU A 432 5.06 8.81 3.70
CA GLU A 432 4.93 9.79 2.61
C GLU A 432 5.56 9.25 1.31
N ASN A 433 6.76 8.65 1.44
CA ASN A 433 7.51 8.11 0.31
C ASN A 433 6.83 6.94 -0.40
N ARG A 434 5.79 6.34 0.19
CA ARG A 434 4.90 5.41 -0.51
C ARG A 434 4.35 6.00 -1.80
N MET A 435 3.80 7.21 -1.73
CA MET A 435 3.21 7.87 -2.91
C MET A 435 4.28 8.13 -3.97
N HIS A 436 5.44 8.64 -3.57
CA HIS A 436 6.51 9.04 -4.49
C HIS A 436 7.22 7.85 -5.15
N ALA A 437 7.48 6.78 -4.40
CA ALA A 437 8.01 5.55 -4.97
C ALA A 437 7.01 4.92 -5.95
N GLN A 438 5.73 4.88 -5.60
CA GLN A 438 4.67 4.38 -6.48
C GLN A 438 4.50 5.24 -7.73
N ASN A 439 4.62 6.57 -7.63
CA ASN A 439 4.66 7.45 -8.80
C ASN A 439 5.74 7.02 -9.79
N ALA A 440 6.96 6.78 -9.31
CA ALA A 440 8.05 6.34 -10.17
C ALA A 440 7.85 4.94 -10.75
N ILE A 441 7.27 4.01 -9.99
CA ILE A 441 6.90 2.67 -10.49
C ILE A 441 5.87 2.81 -11.62
N MET A 442 4.83 3.62 -11.43
CA MET A 442 3.81 3.86 -12.46
C MET A 442 4.42 4.49 -13.72
N LEU A 443 5.35 5.43 -13.57
CA LEU A 443 6.05 6.04 -14.72
C LEU A 443 6.89 5.01 -15.47
N HIS A 444 7.61 4.17 -14.72
CA HIS A 444 8.45 3.12 -15.29
C HIS A 444 7.65 2.14 -16.14
N VAL A 445 6.57 1.56 -15.59
CA VAL A 445 5.78 0.55 -16.30
C VAL A 445 4.99 1.12 -17.48
N MET A 446 4.76 2.43 -17.50
CA MET A 446 4.13 3.15 -18.61
C MET A 446 5.14 3.70 -19.64
N GLY A 447 6.45 3.58 -19.37
CA GLY A 447 7.50 4.11 -20.24
C GLY A 447 7.54 5.64 -20.34
N ALA A 448 7.21 6.36 -19.26
CA ALA A 448 7.00 7.81 -19.22
C ALA A 448 8.06 8.62 -18.45
#